data_AF-A0A929EVM3-F1
#
_entry.id   AF-A0A929EVM3-F1
#
_cell.length_a   1.000
_cell.length_b   1.000
_cell.length_c   1.000
_cell.angle_alpha   90.00
_cell.angle_beta   90.00
_cell.angle_gamma   90.00
#
_symmetry.space_group_name_H-M   'P 1'
#
loop_
_entity.id
_entity.type
_entity.pdbx_description
1 polymer ?
#
loop_
_entity_poly.entity_id
_entity_poly.type
_entity_poly.pdbx_seq_one_letter_code
_entity_poly.pdbx_strand_id
1 'polypeptide(L)'
;MRLFKIKRIILLGMFYFFDTRKPGNLIQLMTKKISLYVLLILAFTLVPGCASFLTSQMIDSHKGMSCMNCHTAKPEKTAPNLKHPKNPSRMCMKCHEYLKNQDHHPSEIELDSSTTLPSHFKLYNGKMDCLTCHQVHSGDDYQKGTANLLVGGSYNNRRTICFQCHNKESYSEINPHESMLNQDKSLNFNTCDLCHQKRPDPRFDRTADVEFKSEIHFLCWRCHPPMAGNFFEQHFLKKSNAEERDIGSPGNSFDVMKTKERHLDFILPLDPKGKITCSTCHNPHQPGVMVDKKAAKGAGAENRLRFADKCMDCHSKR
;
A
#
# COMPACT_ATOMS: atom_id res chain seq x y z
N MET A 1 11.34 -36.38 41.34
CA MET A 1 11.57 -36.55 42.79
C MET A 1 12.91 -35.93 43.16
N ARG A 2 12.94 -35.17 44.27
CA ARG A 2 14.11 -34.59 44.97
C ARG A 2 14.70 -33.27 44.45
N LEU A 3 14.16 -32.22 45.07
CA LEU A 3 14.80 -30.97 45.48
C LEU A 3 16.29 -31.12 45.83
N PHE A 4 17.11 -30.21 45.30
CA PHE A 4 18.43 -29.87 45.85
C PHE A 4 18.45 -28.42 46.32
N LYS A 5 19.20 -28.25 47.40
CA LYS A 5 19.24 -27.19 48.41
C LYS A 5 20.35 -26.18 48.08
N ILE A 6 20.31 -25.02 48.76
CA ILE A 6 21.47 -24.22 49.26
C ILE A 6 22.17 -23.33 48.19
N LYS A 7 22.59 -22.06 48.37
CA LYS A 7 22.79 -21.17 49.54
C LYS A 7 22.86 -19.68 49.10
N ARG A 8 22.68 -18.80 50.08
CA ARG A 8 22.94 -17.33 50.10
C ARG A 8 24.31 -16.91 49.53
N ILE A 9 24.34 -15.74 48.86
CA ILE A 9 25.48 -14.81 48.83
C ILE A 9 25.02 -13.48 49.45
N ILE A 10 25.92 -12.88 50.21
CA ILE A 10 25.78 -11.79 51.15
C ILE A 10 26.38 -10.49 50.56
N LEU A 11 25.75 -9.36 50.90
CA LEU A 11 26.21 -7.96 50.96
C LEU A 11 27.01 -7.32 49.80
N LEU A 12 26.54 -6.15 49.36
CA LEU A 12 27.33 -4.93 49.41
C LEU A 12 26.40 -3.72 49.56
N GLY A 13 26.68 -2.91 50.58
CA GLY A 13 25.79 -1.88 51.11
C GLY A 13 25.85 -0.55 50.37
N MET A 14 24.79 0.24 50.55
CA MET A 14 24.87 1.70 50.56
C MET A 14 24.21 2.18 51.85
N PHE A 15 25.05 2.50 52.83
CA PHE A 15 24.70 3.36 53.95
C PHE A 15 24.43 4.76 53.37
N TYR A 16 23.17 5.18 53.33
CA TYR A 16 22.84 6.60 53.33
C TYR A 16 22.43 6.99 54.74
N PHE A 17 23.29 7.78 55.39
CA PHE A 17 22.97 8.55 56.59
C PHE A 17 21.79 9.49 56.28
N PHE A 18 20.68 9.33 56.99
CA PHE A 18 19.60 10.32 57.01
C PHE A 18 19.52 10.95 58.40
N ASP A 19 19.86 12.24 58.46
CA ASP A 19 19.69 13.11 59.61
C ASP A 19 18.18 13.29 59.91
N THR A 20 17.72 12.80 61.06
CA THR A 20 16.31 12.78 61.46
C THR A 20 15.83 14.08 62.14
N ARG A 21 16.52 15.21 61.95
CA ARG A 21 16.19 16.49 62.62
C ARG A 21 15.33 17.47 61.82
N LYS A 22 14.46 17.01 60.91
CA LYS A 22 13.38 17.85 60.33
C LYS A 22 12.08 17.07 60.11
N PRO A 23 10.98 17.40 60.81
CA PRO A 23 9.71 16.65 60.75
C PRO A 23 8.88 16.86 59.45
N GLY A 24 9.41 17.54 58.43
CA GLY A 24 8.66 17.86 57.20
C GLY A 24 8.80 16.87 56.03
N ASN A 25 9.78 15.95 56.05
CA ASN A 25 10.16 15.20 54.84
C ASN A 25 9.57 13.78 54.71
N LEU A 26 8.91 13.24 55.74
CA LEU A 26 8.42 11.86 55.70
C LEU A 26 7.16 11.73 54.82
N ILE A 27 6.26 12.73 54.84
CA ILE A 27 5.01 12.73 54.09
C ILE A 27 5.25 12.93 52.58
N GLN A 28 6.23 13.77 52.20
CA GLN A 28 6.61 13.96 50.78
C GLN A 28 7.29 12.74 50.17
N LEU A 29 8.06 11.97 50.95
CA LEU A 29 8.70 10.75 50.45
C LEU A 29 7.69 9.60 50.27
N MET A 30 6.69 9.50 51.16
CA MET A 30 5.65 8.48 51.07
C MET A 30 4.68 8.74 49.90
N THR A 31 4.32 10.00 49.64
CA THR A 31 3.45 10.37 48.51
C THR A 31 4.10 10.13 47.14
N LYS A 32 5.42 10.37 46.99
CA LYS A 32 6.14 10.06 45.73
C LYS A 32 6.27 8.56 45.46
N LYS A 33 6.50 7.74 46.50
CA LYS A 33 6.62 6.28 46.35
C LYS A 33 5.28 5.59 46.06
N ILE A 34 4.18 6.07 46.66
CA ILE A 34 2.83 5.58 46.37
C ILE A 34 2.41 5.96 44.95
N SER A 35 2.76 7.16 44.47
CA SER A 35 2.48 7.59 43.09
C SER A 35 3.19 6.72 42.04
N LEU A 36 4.45 6.32 42.28
CA LEU A 36 5.20 5.48 41.36
C LEU A 36 4.67 4.02 41.32
N TYR A 37 4.26 3.47 42.47
CA TYR A 37 3.67 2.13 42.53
C TYR A 37 2.27 2.06 41.91
N VAL A 38 1.45 3.10 42.10
CA VAL A 38 0.13 3.20 41.46
C VAL A 38 0.26 3.34 39.94
N LEU A 39 1.24 4.11 39.44
CA LEU A 39 1.54 4.20 38.01
C LEU A 39 2.05 2.88 37.41
N LEU A 40 2.90 2.13 38.13
CA LEU A 40 3.39 0.82 37.68
C LEU A 40 2.29 -0.24 37.68
N ILE A 41 1.37 -0.22 38.65
CA ILE A 41 0.24 -1.15 38.71
C ILE A 41 -0.79 -0.81 37.61
N LEU A 42 -1.08 0.47 37.35
CA LEU A 42 -1.92 0.91 36.22
C LEU A 42 -1.31 0.55 34.85
N ALA A 43 0.02 0.62 34.72
CA ALA A 43 0.72 0.20 33.50
C ALA A 43 0.67 -1.33 33.29
N PHE A 44 0.56 -2.12 34.35
CA PHE A 44 0.49 -3.59 34.27
C PHE A 44 -0.94 -4.13 34.17
N THR A 45 -1.97 -3.43 34.67
CA THR A 45 -3.37 -3.90 34.63
C THR A 45 -4.16 -3.40 33.41
N LEU A 46 -3.66 -2.42 32.65
CA LEU A 46 -4.28 -1.94 31.41
C LEU A 46 -3.77 -2.61 30.12
N VAL A 47 -2.94 -3.65 30.21
CA VAL A 47 -2.42 -4.38 29.04
C VAL A 47 -2.77 -5.88 29.05
N PRO A 48 -4.06 -6.25 29.14
CA PRO A 48 -4.50 -7.48 28.49
C PRO A 48 -5.66 -7.16 27.54
N GLY A 49 -5.35 -6.64 26.35
CA GLY A 49 -6.40 -6.35 25.36
C GLY A 49 -5.94 -5.89 23.98
N CYS A 50 -4.74 -5.31 23.86
CA CYS A 50 -4.22 -4.85 22.57
C CYS A 50 -3.18 -5.82 21.97
N ALA A 51 -3.51 -7.10 21.87
CA ALA A 51 -2.72 -8.06 21.09
C ALA A 51 -3.61 -8.95 20.24
N SER A 52 -4.69 -8.37 19.70
CA SER A 52 -5.45 -8.96 18.61
C SER A 52 -5.54 -7.94 17.49
N PHE A 53 -4.37 -7.46 17.03
CA PHE A 53 -4.27 -7.01 15.65
C PHE A 53 -4.55 -8.23 14.79
N LEU A 54 -5.80 -8.33 14.36
CA LEU A 54 -6.24 -9.14 13.25
C LEU A 54 -5.29 -8.85 12.09
N THR A 55 -4.32 -9.72 11.89
CA THR A 55 -3.65 -9.83 10.61
C THR A 55 -4.73 -10.30 9.66
N SER A 56 -5.30 -9.40 8.86
CA SER A 56 -6.06 -9.81 7.68
C SER A 56 -5.04 -10.48 6.76
N GLN A 57 -4.81 -11.77 6.98
CA GLN A 57 -3.94 -12.55 6.16
C GLN A 57 -4.65 -12.65 4.82
N MET A 58 -4.18 -11.89 3.82
CA MET A 58 -4.68 -12.04 2.45
C MET A 58 -4.49 -13.52 2.10
N ILE A 59 -5.61 -14.21 1.90
CA ILE A 59 -5.61 -15.64 1.59
C ILE A 59 -5.06 -15.76 0.17
N ASP A 60 -3.90 -16.40 0.04
CA ASP A 60 -3.34 -16.75 -1.27
C ASP A 60 -4.34 -17.62 -2.02
N SER A 61 -4.95 -17.07 -3.08
CA SER A 61 -5.96 -17.75 -3.87
C SER A 61 -5.39 -18.90 -4.71
N HIS A 62 -4.06 -19.04 -4.79
CA HIS A 62 -3.40 -20.19 -5.39
C HIS A 62 -3.36 -21.40 -4.43
N LYS A 63 -3.53 -21.17 -3.12
CA LYS A 63 -3.56 -22.22 -2.10
C LYS A 63 -4.84 -23.05 -2.25
N GLY A 64 -4.71 -24.22 -2.87
CA GLY A 64 -5.84 -25.13 -3.15
C GLY A 64 -6.14 -25.32 -4.64
N MET A 65 -5.42 -24.63 -5.52
CA MET A 65 -5.50 -24.90 -6.95
C MET A 65 -4.88 -26.27 -7.29
N SER A 66 -5.45 -26.96 -8.27
CA SER A 66 -4.86 -28.19 -8.81
C SER A 66 -3.47 -27.89 -9.39
N CYS A 67 -2.47 -28.73 -9.08
CA CYS A 67 -1.13 -28.63 -9.66
C CYS A 67 -1.18 -28.67 -11.19
N MET A 68 -2.16 -29.39 -11.75
CA MET A 68 -2.37 -29.51 -13.19
C MET A 68 -2.88 -28.23 -13.83
N ASN A 69 -3.17 -27.16 -13.08
CA ASN A 69 -3.44 -25.85 -13.66
C ASN A 69 -2.18 -25.22 -14.27
N CYS A 70 -1.03 -25.43 -13.61
CA CYS A 70 0.26 -24.83 -14.00
C CYS A 70 1.23 -25.85 -14.59
N HIS A 71 1.14 -27.11 -14.17
CA HIS A 71 2.07 -28.17 -14.56
C HIS A 71 1.44 -29.18 -15.55
N THR A 72 2.26 -29.77 -16.42
CA THR A 72 1.89 -30.88 -17.33
C THR A 72 2.08 -32.25 -16.70
N ALA A 73 2.94 -32.33 -15.69
CA ALA A 73 3.27 -33.54 -14.94
C ALA A 73 3.71 -33.16 -13.52
N LYS A 74 3.98 -34.16 -12.68
CA LYS A 74 4.58 -33.92 -11.36
C LYS A 74 5.92 -33.19 -11.54
N PRO A 75 6.16 -32.05 -10.85
CA PRO A 75 7.43 -31.34 -10.96
C PRO A 75 8.57 -32.10 -10.27
N GLU A 76 9.76 -32.00 -10.85
CA GLU A 76 11.02 -32.52 -10.30
C GLU A 76 11.98 -31.36 -10.02
N LYS A 77 13.02 -31.59 -9.20
CA LYS A 77 13.99 -30.54 -8.80
C LYS A 77 14.65 -29.85 -10.00
N THR A 78 14.93 -30.60 -11.07
CA THR A 78 15.59 -30.12 -12.29
C THR A 78 14.61 -29.82 -13.43
N ALA A 79 13.35 -30.25 -13.30
CA ALA A 79 12.34 -30.14 -14.34
C ALA A 79 10.99 -29.72 -13.73
N PRO A 80 10.66 -28.41 -13.72
CA PRO A 80 9.42 -27.94 -13.12
C PRO A 80 8.18 -28.35 -13.92
N ASN A 81 8.30 -28.89 -15.15
CA ASN A 81 7.18 -29.39 -15.94
C ASN A 81 6.03 -28.37 -16.10
N LEU A 82 6.36 -27.09 -16.31
CA LEU A 82 5.37 -26.04 -16.54
C LEU A 82 4.67 -26.23 -17.89
N LYS A 83 3.37 -25.90 -17.98
CA LYS A 83 2.61 -25.90 -19.24
C LYS A 83 3.19 -24.97 -20.31
N HIS A 84 3.78 -23.85 -19.88
CA HIS A 84 4.40 -22.87 -20.75
C HIS A 84 5.79 -22.52 -20.20
N PRO A 85 6.80 -23.40 -20.36
CA PRO A 85 8.09 -23.24 -19.68
C PRO A 85 8.90 -22.06 -20.23
N LYS A 86 8.65 -21.63 -21.47
CA LYS A 86 9.30 -20.46 -22.08
C LYS A 86 8.58 -19.13 -21.79
N ASN A 87 7.31 -19.17 -21.36
CA ASN A 87 6.48 -18.01 -21.07
C ASN A 87 5.43 -18.40 -20.02
N PRO A 88 5.81 -18.41 -18.74
CA PRO A 88 4.89 -18.76 -17.67
C PRO A 88 3.68 -17.82 -17.57
N SER A 89 3.79 -16.54 -17.95
CA SER A 89 2.70 -15.56 -17.91
C SER A 89 1.42 -16.11 -18.54
N ARG A 90 1.54 -16.91 -19.61
CA ARG A 90 0.40 -17.54 -20.28
C ARG A 90 -0.50 -18.39 -19.38
N MET A 91 0.02 -19.01 -18.32
CA MET A 91 -0.82 -19.76 -17.38
C MET A 91 -1.53 -18.83 -16.39
N CYS A 92 -0.84 -17.78 -15.94
CA CYS A 92 -1.39 -16.76 -15.06
C CYS A 92 -2.53 -15.99 -15.74
N MET A 93 -2.35 -15.67 -17.02
CA MET A 93 -3.30 -14.93 -17.85
C MET A 93 -4.65 -15.61 -18.07
N LYS A 94 -4.78 -16.91 -17.73
CA LYS A 94 -6.07 -17.62 -17.80
C LYS A 94 -7.06 -17.16 -16.73
N CYS A 95 -6.55 -16.68 -15.60
CA CYS A 95 -7.37 -16.18 -14.49
C CYS A 95 -7.14 -14.68 -14.25
N HIS A 96 -5.92 -14.18 -14.50
CA HIS A 96 -5.59 -12.77 -14.38
C HIS A 96 -5.65 -12.13 -15.77
N GLU A 97 -6.75 -11.44 -16.11
CA GLU A 97 -6.99 -10.87 -17.45
C GLU A 97 -6.12 -9.62 -17.76
N TYR A 98 -4.78 -9.75 -17.65
CA TYR A 98 -3.79 -8.68 -17.83
C TYR A 98 -3.89 -7.95 -19.19
N LEU A 99 -4.19 -8.69 -20.27
CA LEU A 99 -4.24 -8.15 -21.63
C LEU A 99 -5.55 -7.41 -21.96
N LYS A 100 -6.65 -7.74 -21.28
CA LYS A 100 -7.94 -7.03 -21.47
C LYS A 100 -8.05 -5.79 -20.59
N ASN A 101 -7.45 -5.82 -19.41
CA ASN A 101 -7.51 -4.73 -18.44
C ASN A 101 -6.38 -3.70 -18.59
N GLN A 102 -5.55 -3.85 -19.64
CA GLN A 102 -4.36 -3.04 -19.87
C GLN A 102 -3.52 -2.99 -18.57
N ASP A 103 -3.12 -4.12 -18.02
CA ASP A 103 -2.42 -4.07 -16.73
C ASP A 103 -0.97 -3.61 -16.86
N HIS A 104 -0.55 -2.78 -15.92
CA HIS A 104 0.69 -2.01 -15.96
C HIS A 104 1.94 -2.76 -15.46
N HIS A 105 1.84 -4.07 -15.18
CA HIS A 105 2.96 -4.86 -14.67
C HIS A 105 3.80 -5.37 -15.83
N PRO A 106 5.13 -5.18 -15.81
CA PRO A 106 5.98 -5.63 -16.87
C PRO A 106 5.98 -7.16 -16.94
N SER A 107 5.50 -7.73 -18.04
CA SER A 107 5.66 -9.15 -18.39
C SER A 107 6.16 -9.26 -19.82
N GLU A 108 6.89 -10.33 -20.11
CA GLU A 108 7.53 -10.56 -21.40
C GLU A 108 8.50 -9.44 -21.83
N ILE A 109 9.12 -8.77 -20.85
CA ILE A 109 10.05 -7.66 -21.07
C ILE A 109 11.49 -8.14 -21.01
N GLU A 110 12.28 -7.69 -21.99
CA GLU A 110 13.72 -7.89 -22.00
C GLU A 110 14.37 -6.92 -21.01
N LEU A 111 15.30 -7.42 -20.21
CA LEU A 111 16.07 -6.55 -19.32
C LEU A 111 17.07 -5.75 -20.15
N ASP A 112 17.25 -4.49 -19.78
CA ASP A 112 18.33 -3.69 -20.34
C ASP A 112 19.68 -4.35 -20.04
N SER A 113 20.62 -4.26 -20.99
CA SER A 113 21.99 -4.76 -20.86
C SER A 113 22.73 -4.26 -19.61
N SER A 114 22.37 -3.10 -19.06
CA SER A 114 22.95 -2.53 -17.83
C SER A 114 22.30 -3.06 -16.55
N THR A 115 21.25 -3.88 -16.64
CA THR A 115 20.51 -4.39 -15.47
C THR A 115 21.14 -5.70 -14.98
N THR A 116 21.70 -5.68 -13.78
CA THR A 116 22.16 -6.90 -13.11
C THR A 116 20.98 -7.58 -12.43
N LEU A 117 20.62 -8.79 -12.87
CA LEU A 117 19.56 -9.59 -12.24
C LEU A 117 20.12 -10.35 -11.02
N PRO A 118 19.55 -10.18 -9.81
CA PRO A 118 19.95 -10.98 -8.67
C PRO A 118 19.66 -12.47 -8.87
N SER A 119 20.51 -13.33 -8.32
CA SER A 119 20.49 -14.79 -8.56
C SER A 119 19.20 -15.51 -8.16
N HIS A 120 18.39 -14.91 -7.28
CA HIS A 120 17.10 -15.48 -6.87
C HIS A 120 15.96 -15.16 -7.84
N PHE A 121 16.13 -14.19 -8.74
CA PHE A 121 15.20 -13.93 -9.83
C PHE A 121 15.51 -14.84 -11.02
N LYS A 122 14.47 -15.27 -11.72
CA LYS A 122 14.58 -16.12 -12.91
C LYS A 122 13.97 -15.41 -14.10
N LEU A 123 14.69 -15.41 -15.22
CA LEU A 123 14.15 -15.04 -16.52
C LEU A 123 13.63 -16.28 -17.22
N TYR A 124 12.58 -16.09 -18.01
CA TYR A 124 11.99 -17.10 -18.85
C TYR A 124 12.20 -16.69 -20.30
N ASN A 125 12.97 -17.49 -21.05
CA ASN A 125 13.38 -17.15 -22.41
C ASN A 125 14.04 -15.76 -22.53
N GLY A 126 14.91 -15.41 -21.57
CA GLY A 126 15.60 -14.12 -21.53
C GLY A 126 14.74 -12.92 -21.11
N LYS A 127 13.47 -13.15 -20.78
CA LYS A 127 12.49 -12.11 -20.44
C LYS A 127 12.04 -12.21 -18.99
N MET A 128 11.72 -11.07 -18.42
CA MET A 128 11.01 -10.93 -17.15
C MET A 128 9.54 -11.31 -17.35
N ASP A 129 9.03 -12.13 -16.46
CA ASP A 129 7.70 -12.76 -16.55
C ASP A 129 7.04 -12.74 -15.15
N CYS A 130 5.76 -13.13 -15.03
CA CYS A 130 5.04 -13.19 -13.76
C CYS A 130 5.84 -13.94 -12.68
N LEU A 131 6.42 -15.10 -13.02
CA LEU A 131 7.21 -15.93 -12.10
C LEU A 131 8.62 -15.41 -11.85
N THR A 132 9.05 -14.34 -12.54
CA THR A 132 10.26 -13.62 -12.14
C THR A 132 10.02 -12.99 -10.78
N CYS A 133 8.92 -12.25 -10.61
CA CYS A 133 8.63 -11.54 -9.37
C CYS A 133 7.75 -12.32 -8.38
N HIS A 134 6.90 -13.23 -8.86
CA HIS A 134 5.94 -13.95 -8.03
C HIS A 134 6.33 -15.42 -7.76
N GLN A 135 6.20 -15.82 -6.50
CA GLN A 135 6.40 -17.15 -5.95
C GLN A 135 5.06 -17.70 -5.45
N VAL A 136 4.43 -18.55 -6.28
CA VAL A 136 3.08 -19.10 -6.02
C VAL A 136 3.09 -20.34 -5.11
N HIS A 137 4.24 -20.96 -4.88
CA HIS A 137 4.36 -22.05 -3.90
C HIS A 137 4.84 -21.51 -2.55
N SER A 138 4.19 -21.92 -1.47
CA SER A 138 4.58 -21.63 -0.09
C SER A 138 5.25 -22.87 0.55
N GLY A 139 6.36 -22.72 1.28
CA GLY A 139 6.99 -23.81 2.06
C GLY A 139 8.40 -23.49 2.56
N ASP A 140 9.02 -24.38 3.35
CA ASP A 140 10.34 -24.12 3.95
C ASP A 140 11.48 -24.00 2.91
N ASP A 141 11.34 -24.67 1.76
CA ASP A 141 12.26 -24.54 0.60
C ASP A 141 11.97 -23.31 -0.27
N TYR A 142 10.79 -22.70 -0.12
CA TYR A 142 10.30 -21.61 -0.94
C TYR A 142 9.90 -20.49 0.00
N GLN A 143 10.90 -19.68 0.40
CA GLN A 143 10.77 -18.51 1.29
C GLN A 143 9.32 -18.08 1.41
N LYS A 144 8.68 -18.38 2.57
CA LYS A 144 7.25 -18.18 2.84
C LYS A 144 6.71 -17.07 1.97
N GLY A 145 5.94 -17.45 0.94
CA GLY A 145 5.32 -16.50 0.02
C GLY A 145 4.74 -15.36 0.85
N THR A 146 5.21 -14.15 0.57
CA THR A 146 4.77 -12.98 1.32
C THR A 146 3.27 -12.79 1.12
N ALA A 147 2.62 -11.90 1.86
CA ALA A 147 1.22 -11.56 1.61
C ALA A 147 0.92 -11.17 0.15
N ASN A 148 1.94 -10.87 -0.66
CA ASN A 148 1.84 -10.53 -2.09
C ASN A 148 2.55 -11.53 -3.01
N LEU A 149 2.95 -12.70 -2.51
CA LEU A 149 3.67 -13.74 -3.24
C LEU A 149 4.97 -13.25 -3.89
N LEU A 150 5.61 -12.21 -3.39
CA LEU A 150 6.85 -11.70 -3.98
C LEU A 150 8.04 -12.61 -3.64
N VAL A 151 8.84 -12.98 -4.64
CA VAL A 151 10.13 -13.69 -4.49
C VAL A 151 11.06 -12.86 -3.60
N GLY A 152 11.81 -13.50 -2.69
CA GLY A 152 12.85 -12.83 -1.91
C GLY A 152 12.37 -11.98 -0.73
N GLY A 153 11.07 -11.95 -0.45
CA GLY A 153 10.50 -11.13 0.63
C GLY A 153 10.51 -11.79 2.02
N SER A 154 9.85 -11.22 3.04
CA SER A 154 8.93 -10.07 3.01
C SER A 154 9.58 -8.71 2.76
N TYR A 155 8.91 -7.88 1.97
CA TYR A 155 9.29 -6.49 1.74
C TYR A 155 8.38 -5.56 2.56
N ASN A 156 8.95 -4.84 3.53
CA ASN A 156 8.21 -3.85 4.33
C ASN A 156 7.72 -2.65 3.49
N ASN A 157 8.38 -2.38 2.37
CA ASN A 157 7.98 -1.39 1.38
C ASN A 157 7.92 -2.06 0.01
N ARG A 158 6.81 -1.91 -0.71
CA ARG A 158 6.63 -2.52 -2.03
C ARG A 158 7.71 -2.10 -3.03
N ARG A 159 8.27 -0.89 -2.93
CA ARG A 159 9.37 -0.41 -3.79
C ARG A 159 10.70 -1.14 -3.54
N THR A 160 10.86 -1.82 -2.41
CA THR A 160 12.09 -2.56 -2.10
C THR A 160 12.38 -3.68 -3.10
N ILE A 161 11.34 -4.27 -3.70
CA ILE A 161 11.54 -5.25 -4.78
C ILE A 161 12.07 -4.59 -6.05
N CYS A 162 11.65 -3.36 -6.36
CA CYS A 162 12.13 -2.63 -7.53
C CYS A 162 13.63 -2.37 -7.43
N PHE A 163 14.13 -2.08 -6.22
CA PHE A 163 15.55 -1.85 -5.96
C PHE A 163 16.42 -3.11 -6.07
N GLN A 164 15.83 -4.28 -6.30
CA GLN A 164 16.59 -5.49 -6.59
C GLN A 164 17.23 -5.43 -7.99
N CYS A 165 16.61 -4.68 -8.92
CA CYS A 165 17.11 -4.49 -10.28
C CYS A 165 17.45 -3.03 -10.60
N HIS A 166 16.80 -2.07 -9.93
CA HIS A 166 17.06 -0.64 -10.12
C HIS A 166 17.97 -0.10 -9.02
N ASN A 167 18.94 0.74 -9.40
CA ASN A 167 19.76 1.44 -8.40
C ASN A 167 18.86 2.30 -7.50
N LYS A 168 19.04 2.17 -6.18
CA LYS A 168 18.13 2.77 -5.19
C LYS A 168 18.17 4.29 -5.25
N GLU A 169 19.36 4.89 -5.33
CA GLU A 169 19.54 6.33 -5.30
C GLU A 169 18.81 6.97 -6.49
N SER A 170 19.20 6.59 -7.72
CA SER A 170 18.59 7.09 -8.96
C SER A 170 17.10 6.77 -9.09
N TYR A 171 16.66 5.58 -8.66
CA TYR A 171 15.25 5.20 -8.76
C TYR A 171 14.39 5.84 -7.66
N SER A 172 14.96 6.15 -6.49
CA SER A 172 14.24 6.81 -5.40
C SER A 172 13.88 8.26 -5.73
N GLU A 173 14.63 8.88 -6.65
CA GLU A 173 14.34 10.20 -7.20
C GLU A 173 13.14 10.19 -8.17
N ILE A 174 12.72 9.02 -8.65
CA ILE A 174 11.54 8.88 -9.50
C ILE A 174 10.29 9.07 -8.64
N ASN A 175 9.92 10.34 -8.47
CA ASN A 175 8.64 10.75 -7.94
C ASN A 175 7.79 11.32 -9.08
N PRO A 176 6.83 10.54 -9.62
CA PRO A 176 5.99 11.01 -10.71
C PRO A 176 5.14 12.20 -10.30
N HIS A 177 4.97 12.46 -9.00
CA HIS A 177 4.15 13.57 -8.47
C HIS A 177 4.91 14.89 -8.38
N GLU A 178 6.21 14.90 -8.71
CA GLU A 178 7.10 16.08 -8.69
C GLU A 178 7.92 16.25 -9.98
N SER A 179 7.82 15.32 -10.92
CA SER A 179 8.62 15.29 -12.15
C SER A 179 7.77 15.48 -13.41
N MET A 180 6.58 16.08 -13.29
CA MET A 180 5.66 16.32 -14.41
C MET A 180 5.95 17.63 -15.14
N LEU A 181 6.76 18.51 -14.53
CA LEU A 181 7.22 19.76 -15.12
C LEU A 181 8.74 19.75 -15.27
N ASN A 182 9.21 20.23 -16.41
CA ASN A 182 10.62 20.54 -16.64
C ASN A 182 11.02 21.83 -15.88
N GLN A 183 12.32 22.16 -15.88
CA GLN A 183 12.82 23.37 -15.21
C GLN A 183 12.21 24.67 -15.76
N ASP A 184 11.89 24.70 -17.05
CA ASP A 184 11.21 25.82 -17.73
C ASP A 184 9.69 25.83 -17.53
N LYS A 185 9.16 24.92 -16.70
CA LYS A 185 7.74 24.69 -16.43
C LYS A 185 6.94 24.13 -17.62
N SER A 186 7.59 23.69 -18.69
CA SER A 186 6.93 22.88 -19.72
C SER A 186 6.61 21.48 -19.21
N LEU A 187 5.62 20.82 -19.82
CA LEU A 187 5.20 19.46 -19.41
C LEU A 187 6.28 18.43 -19.76
N ASN A 188 6.62 17.59 -18.79
CA ASN A 188 7.43 16.39 -18.99
C ASN A 188 6.52 15.19 -19.31
N PHE A 189 6.29 14.96 -20.59
CA PHE A 189 5.38 13.91 -21.06
C PHE A 189 5.85 12.47 -20.73
N ASN A 190 7.15 12.24 -20.52
CA ASN A 190 7.63 10.92 -20.12
C ASN A 190 7.06 10.49 -18.76
N THR A 191 6.84 11.46 -17.85
CA THR A 191 6.22 11.20 -16.56
C THR A 191 4.72 10.93 -16.69
N CYS A 192 4.04 11.62 -17.61
CA CYS A 192 2.62 11.39 -17.90
C CYS A 192 2.36 9.95 -18.36
N ASP A 193 3.27 9.40 -19.17
CA ASP A 193 3.21 8.03 -19.68
C ASP A 193 3.32 6.98 -18.56
N LEU A 194 3.64 7.33 -17.32
CA LEU A 194 3.61 6.36 -16.21
C LEU A 194 2.18 5.97 -15.83
N CYS A 195 1.22 6.87 -16.03
CA CYS A 195 -0.18 6.69 -15.63
C CYS A 195 -1.12 6.64 -16.84
N HIS A 196 -0.84 7.44 -17.87
CA HIS A 196 -1.75 7.66 -18.99
C HIS A 196 -1.37 6.83 -20.21
N GLN A 197 -2.38 6.25 -20.85
CA GLN A 197 -2.22 5.51 -22.10
C GLN A 197 -2.04 6.49 -23.27
N LYS A 198 -2.81 7.57 -23.25
CA LYS A 198 -2.71 8.70 -24.17
C LYS A 198 -2.36 9.94 -23.37
N ARG A 199 -1.34 10.69 -23.81
CA ARG A 199 -0.87 11.91 -23.13
C ARG A 199 -1.97 12.97 -23.12
N PRO A 200 -2.53 13.32 -21.95
CA PRO A 200 -3.56 14.35 -21.89
C PRO A 200 -2.92 15.74 -22.01
N ASP A 201 -3.60 16.66 -22.70
CA ASP A 201 -3.30 18.08 -22.66
C ASP A 201 -4.14 18.74 -21.55
N PRO A 202 -3.53 19.11 -20.40
CA PRO A 202 -4.25 19.64 -19.25
C PRO A 202 -4.92 21.01 -19.49
N ARG A 203 -4.70 21.64 -20.65
CA ARG A 203 -5.41 22.85 -21.06
C ARG A 203 -6.80 22.53 -21.61
N PHE A 204 -6.92 21.44 -22.35
CA PHE A 204 -8.12 21.12 -23.13
C PHE A 204 -8.84 19.87 -22.63
N ASP A 205 -8.10 18.82 -22.29
CA ASP A 205 -8.68 17.55 -21.88
C ASP A 205 -9.29 17.64 -20.48
N ARG A 206 -10.41 16.94 -20.29
CA ARG A 206 -11.14 16.83 -19.02
C ARG A 206 -11.21 15.37 -18.62
N THR A 207 -11.79 15.09 -17.45
CA THR A 207 -11.85 13.73 -16.88
C THR A 207 -12.37 12.67 -17.85
N ALA A 208 -13.31 13.02 -18.72
CA ALA A 208 -13.88 12.11 -19.71
C ALA A 208 -12.93 11.79 -20.90
N ASP A 209 -11.95 12.65 -21.18
CA ASP A 209 -11.03 12.55 -22.32
C ASP A 209 -9.73 11.80 -21.96
N VAL A 210 -9.53 11.52 -20.68
CA VAL A 210 -8.30 10.96 -20.15
C VAL A 210 -8.33 9.44 -20.17
N GLU A 211 -7.35 8.84 -20.84
CA GLU A 211 -7.17 7.40 -20.89
C GLU A 211 -6.00 6.96 -20.00
N PHE A 212 -6.23 5.93 -19.19
CA PHE A 212 -5.23 5.39 -18.27
C PHE A 212 -4.62 4.11 -18.83
N LYS A 213 -3.35 3.87 -18.48
CA LYS A 213 -2.64 2.65 -18.88
C LYS A 213 -3.25 1.38 -18.33
N SER A 214 -4.01 1.49 -17.25
CA SER A 214 -4.65 0.42 -16.48
C SER A 214 -5.79 1.03 -15.67
N GLU A 215 -6.57 0.21 -14.96
CA GLU A 215 -7.48 0.71 -13.93
C GLU A 215 -6.74 1.57 -12.89
N ILE A 216 -7.30 2.74 -12.57
CA ILE A 216 -6.62 3.79 -11.81
C ILE A 216 -6.06 3.28 -10.47
N HIS A 217 -6.79 2.38 -9.80
CA HIS A 217 -6.39 1.83 -8.52
C HIS A 217 -5.08 1.06 -8.58
N PHE A 218 -4.87 0.26 -9.62
CA PHE A 218 -3.65 -0.50 -9.79
C PHE A 218 -2.46 0.43 -9.99
N LEU A 219 -2.61 1.49 -10.80
CA LEU A 219 -1.57 2.49 -11.04
C LEU A 219 -1.02 3.10 -9.74
N CYS A 220 -1.91 3.38 -8.79
CA CYS A 220 -1.51 3.90 -7.48
C CYS A 220 -0.86 2.81 -6.60
N TRP A 221 -1.45 1.62 -6.60
CA TRP A 221 -0.99 0.50 -5.76
C TRP A 221 0.39 -0.03 -6.12
N ARG A 222 0.89 0.25 -7.33
CA ARG A 222 2.27 -0.05 -7.71
C ARG A 222 3.27 0.48 -6.69
N CYS A 223 3.06 1.70 -6.19
CA CYS A 223 3.98 2.37 -5.28
C CYS A 223 3.42 2.52 -3.86
N HIS A 224 2.10 2.68 -3.71
CA HIS A 224 1.46 2.96 -2.44
C HIS A 224 0.68 1.75 -1.93
N PRO A 225 0.80 1.35 -0.66
CA PRO A 225 -0.10 0.36 -0.10
C PRO A 225 -1.54 0.92 -0.07
N PRO A 226 -2.57 0.07 -0.20
CA PRO A 226 -3.95 0.48 0.08
C PRO A 226 -4.07 1.03 1.50
N MET A 227 -5.00 1.96 1.71
CA MET A 227 -5.26 2.49 3.05
C MET A 227 -5.76 1.35 3.95
N ALA A 228 -5.23 1.28 5.17
CA ALA A 228 -5.65 0.28 6.14
C ALA A 228 -7.03 0.61 6.73
N GLY A 229 -7.79 -0.44 7.05
CA GLY A 229 -9.05 -0.36 7.80
C GLY A 229 -10.31 -0.19 6.95
N ASN A 230 -11.44 -0.19 7.65
CA ASN A 230 -12.78 -0.32 7.06
C ASN A 230 -13.14 0.82 6.09
N PHE A 231 -12.52 2.00 6.23
CA PHE A 231 -12.77 3.12 5.33
C PHE A 231 -12.48 2.76 3.88
N PHE A 232 -11.37 2.05 3.64
CA PHE A 232 -10.98 1.63 2.30
C PHE A 232 -12.01 0.69 1.70
N GLU A 233 -12.44 -0.33 2.44
CA GLU A 233 -13.44 -1.31 1.99
C GLU A 233 -14.82 -0.70 1.73
N GLN A 234 -15.17 0.35 2.47
CA GLN A 234 -16.47 1.02 2.37
C GLN A 234 -16.55 2.04 1.23
N HIS A 235 -15.43 2.61 0.78
CA HIS A 235 -15.43 3.66 -0.24
C HIS A 235 -14.79 3.21 -1.56
N PHE A 236 -13.78 2.36 -1.51
CA PHE A 236 -12.98 2.04 -2.68
C PHE A 236 -13.71 1.10 -3.65
N LEU A 237 -13.65 1.44 -4.95
CA LEU A 237 -14.35 0.75 -6.05
C LEU A 237 -15.87 0.64 -5.87
N LYS A 238 -16.44 1.38 -4.91
CA LYS A 238 -17.89 1.52 -4.80
C LYS A 238 -18.37 2.44 -5.91
N LYS A 239 -19.45 2.02 -6.56
CA LYS A 239 -20.17 2.87 -7.50
C LYS A 239 -20.78 4.01 -6.72
N SER A 240 -20.65 5.20 -7.28
CA SER A 240 -21.33 6.39 -6.79
C SER A 240 -22.18 6.97 -7.91
N ASN A 241 -22.70 6.16 -8.84
CA ASN A 241 -23.51 6.67 -9.93
C ASN A 241 -25.01 6.69 -9.57
N ALA A 242 -25.81 7.44 -10.32
CA ALA A 242 -27.24 7.62 -10.06
C ALA A 242 -28.10 6.35 -10.28
N GLU A 243 -27.55 5.33 -10.94
CA GLU A 243 -28.28 4.12 -11.38
C GLU A 243 -28.30 3.02 -10.30
N GLU A 244 -27.21 2.87 -9.53
CA GLU A 244 -27.21 2.03 -8.33
C GLU A 244 -27.55 2.89 -7.11
N ARG A 245 -28.85 3.21 -7.00
CA ARG A 245 -29.41 3.80 -5.78
C ARG A 245 -29.19 2.80 -4.66
N ASP A 246 -28.32 3.14 -3.72
CA ASP A 246 -28.17 2.42 -2.48
C ASP A 246 -29.52 2.47 -1.76
N ILE A 247 -30.31 1.39 -1.89
CA ILE A 247 -31.66 1.30 -1.35
C ILE A 247 -31.53 1.35 0.19
N GLY A 248 -31.71 2.54 0.76
CA GLY A 248 -31.72 2.76 2.21
C GLY A 248 -30.69 3.75 2.77
N SER A 249 -29.79 4.33 1.98
CA SER A 249 -28.88 5.38 2.45
C SER A 249 -29.51 6.78 2.30
N PRO A 250 -29.61 7.61 3.37
CA PRO A 250 -30.15 8.96 3.28
C PRO A 250 -29.19 9.85 2.47
N GLY A 251 -29.64 10.30 1.29
CA GLY A 251 -28.86 11.11 0.34
C GLY A 251 -27.89 10.24 -0.46
N ASN A 252 -28.01 10.19 -1.79
CA ASN A 252 -26.99 9.53 -2.58
C ASN A 252 -25.67 10.33 -2.41
N SER A 253 -24.56 9.63 -2.19
CA SER A 253 -23.25 10.29 -2.11
C SER A 253 -22.94 11.03 -3.41
N PHE A 254 -23.47 10.56 -4.54
CA PHE A 254 -23.33 11.20 -5.85
C PHE A 254 -23.87 12.62 -5.91
N ASP A 255 -25.14 12.87 -5.53
CA ASP A 255 -25.73 14.20 -5.65
C ASP A 255 -25.10 15.13 -4.63
N VAL A 256 -24.69 14.62 -3.46
CA VAL A 256 -23.89 15.41 -2.52
C VAL A 256 -22.56 15.80 -3.16
N MET A 257 -21.81 14.86 -3.74
CA MET A 257 -20.57 15.12 -4.46
C MET A 257 -20.79 16.14 -5.60
N LYS A 258 -21.80 15.95 -6.44
CA LYS A 258 -22.11 16.88 -7.56
C LYS A 258 -22.56 18.24 -7.09
N THR A 259 -23.32 18.32 -6.00
CA THR A 259 -23.67 19.58 -5.35
C THR A 259 -22.41 20.26 -4.85
N LYS A 260 -21.51 19.52 -4.21
CA LYS A 260 -20.26 20.04 -3.67
C LYS A 260 -19.31 20.50 -4.77
N GLU A 261 -19.16 19.80 -5.89
CA GLU A 261 -18.37 20.26 -7.05
C GLU A 261 -18.90 21.58 -7.67
N ARG A 262 -20.21 21.83 -7.56
CA ARG A 262 -20.83 23.08 -8.01
C ARG A 262 -20.57 24.24 -7.05
N HIS A 263 -20.62 23.98 -5.75
CA HIS A 263 -20.52 25.01 -4.70
C HIS A 263 -19.10 25.20 -4.15
N LEU A 264 -18.24 24.20 -4.30
CA LEU A 264 -16.85 24.19 -3.86
C LEU A 264 -15.97 24.07 -5.12
N ASP A 265 -14.89 24.84 -5.16
CA ASP A 265 -14.00 24.92 -6.32
C ASP A 265 -13.06 23.70 -6.46
N PHE A 266 -13.64 22.51 -6.58
CA PHE A 266 -12.93 21.27 -6.88
C PHE A 266 -13.79 20.27 -7.65
N ILE A 267 -13.14 19.25 -8.20
CA ILE A 267 -13.78 18.07 -8.80
C ILE A 267 -13.42 16.80 -8.01
N LEU A 268 -14.32 15.84 -7.98
CA LEU A 268 -14.18 14.49 -7.45
C LEU A 268 -14.33 13.50 -8.61
N PRO A 269 -13.25 13.28 -9.39
CA PRO A 269 -13.34 12.45 -10.57
C PRO A 269 -13.63 10.99 -10.18
N LEU A 270 -14.59 10.38 -10.85
CA LEU A 270 -14.84 8.94 -10.80
C LEU A 270 -14.08 8.24 -11.92
N ASP A 271 -13.87 6.93 -11.80
CA ASP A 271 -13.40 6.15 -12.94
C ASP A 271 -14.45 6.10 -14.07
N PRO A 272 -14.10 5.63 -15.27
CA PRO A 272 -15.06 5.51 -16.39
C PRO A 272 -16.29 4.63 -16.08
N LYS A 273 -16.24 3.80 -15.04
CA LYS A 273 -17.32 2.93 -14.56
C LYS A 273 -18.13 3.57 -13.42
N GLY A 274 -17.87 4.85 -13.08
CA GLY A 274 -18.56 5.60 -12.03
C GLY A 274 -18.14 5.22 -10.59
N LYS A 275 -16.97 4.62 -10.41
CA LYS A 275 -16.47 4.18 -9.11
C LYS A 275 -15.51 5.18 -8.48
N ILE A 276 -15.52 5.19 -7.15
CA ILE A 276 -14.57 5.94 -6.33
C ILE A 276 -13.19 5.24 -6.37
N THR A 277 -12.15 6.01 -6.66
CA THR A 277 -10.76 5.54 -6.69
C THR A 277 -9.85 6.47 -5.88
N CYS A 278 -8.55 6.18 -5.82
CA CYS A 278 -7.58 7.04 -5.16
C CYS A 278 -7.64 8.48 -5.69
N SER A 279 -7.79 8.66 -7.02
CA SER A 279 -7.76 9.99 -7.65
C SER A 279 -9.02 10.83 -7.40
N THR A 280 -10.10 10.19 -6.93
CA THR A 280 -11.33 10.89 -6.51
C THR A 280 -11.03 11.80 -5.32
N CYS A 281 -10.28 11.29 -4.34
CA CYS A 281 -9.94 12.03 -3.12
C CYS A 281 -8.58 12.73 -3.20
N HIS A 282 -7.63 12.14 -3.93
CA HIS A 282 -6.25 12.59 -4.02
C HIS A 282 -5.95 13.17 -5.42
N ASN A 283 -5.18 14.25 -5.49
CA ASN A 283 -4.67 14.77 -6.75
C ASN A 283 -3.21 14.37 -6.96
N PRO A 284 -2.92 13.35 -7.79
CA PRO A 284 -1.56 12.84 -7.94
C PRO A 284 -0.63 13.80 -8.72
N HIS A 285 -1.16 14.88 -9.30
CA HIS A 285 -0.39 15.79 -10.12
C HIS A 285 0.48 16.73 -9.28
N GLN A 286 1.61 17.12 -9.86
CA GLN A 286 2.45 18.22 -9.38
C GLN A 286 1.68 19.55 -9.47
N PRO A 287 1.84 20.49 -8.51
CA PRO A 287 1.28 21.83 -8.63
C PRO A 287 1.70 22.51 -9.95
N GLY A 288 0.73 23.12 -10.64
CA GLY A 288 0.97 23.82 -11.91
C GLY A 288 0.78 22.97 -13.17
N VAL A 289 0.59 21.66 -13.06
CA VAL A 289 0.28 20.79 -14.21
C VAL A 289 -1.13 21.02 -14.74
N MET A 290 -2.12 21.04 -13.83
CA MET A 290 -3.52 21.25 -14.19
C MET A 290 -3.82 22.75 -14.29
N VAL A 291 -4.31 23.19 -15.45
CA VAL A 291 -4.67 24.60 -15.68
C VAL A 291 -6.05 24.92 -15.12
N ASP A 292 -6.99 23.98 -15.20
CA ASP A 292 -8.30 24.12 -14.57
C ASP A 292 -8.16 24.14 -13.03
N LYS A 293 -8.61 25.23 -12.40
CA LYS A 293 -8.45 25.46 -10.95
C LYS A 293 -9.14 24.40 -10.11
N LYS A 294 -10.30 23.90 -10.55
CA LYS A 294 -11.05 22.88 -9.81
C LYS A 294 -10.33 21.52 -9.87
N ALA A 295 -9.82 21.15 -11.04
CA ALA A 295 -9.02 19.95 -11.25
C ALA A 295 -7.66 20.00 -10.56
N ALA A 296 -7.06 21.19 -10.45
CA ALA A 296 -5.79 21.42 -9.76
C ALA A 296 -5.89 21.31 -8.23
N LYS A 297 -7.09 21.40 -7.65
CA LYS A 297 -7.26 21.34 -6.19
C LYS A 297 -6.63 20.06 -5.63
N GLY A 298 -5.92 20.20 -4.51
CA GLY A 298 -5.20 19.12 -3.83
C GLY A 298 -3.79 18.84 -4.36
N ALA A 299 -3.40 19.38 -5.52
CA ALA A 299 -2.02 19.26 -5.98
C ALA A 299 -1.09 19.95 -4.97
N GLY A 300 -0.11 19.21 -4.45
CA GLY A 300 0.82 19.68 -3.41
C GLY A 300 0.24 19.83 -2.00
N ALA A 301 -1.05 19.55 -1.78
CA ALA A 301 -1.64 19.54 -0.44
C ALA A 301 -1.13 18.35 0.40
N GLU A 302 -1.33 18.41 1.71
CA GLU A 302 -1.04 17.27 2.59
C GLU A 302 -1.83 16.04 2.13
N ASN A 303 -1.13 14.91 1.95
CA ASN A 303 -1.69 13.69 1.37
C ASN A 303 -2.37 13.91 0.00
N ARG A 304 -2.13 15.03 -0.68
CA ARG A 304 -2.76 15.42 -1.95
C ARG A 304 -4.30 15.53 -1.92
N LEU A 305 -4.91 15.71 -0.75
CA LEU A 305 -6.37 15.73 -0.63
C LEU A 305 -7.00 16.93 -1.36
N ARG A 306 -8.08 16.68 -2.10
CA ARG A 306 -8.83 17.72 -2.85
C ARG A 306 -9.73 18.57 -1.96
N PHE A 307 -10.17 18.02 -0.84
CA PHE A 307 -11.15 18.61 0.06
C PHE A 307 -10.60 18.79 1.47
N ALA A 308 -11.20 19.73 2.21
CA ALA A 308 -10.85 20.00 3.60
C ALA A 308 -11.65 19.11 4.56
N ASP A 309 -12.95 18.90 4.31
CA ASP A 309 -13.81 18.08 5.16
C ASP A 309 -14.12 16.73 4.50
N LYS A 310 -13.37 15.70 4.93
CA LYS A 310 -13.32 14.38 4.26
C LYS A 310 -14.66 13.67 4.18
N CYS A 311 -15.52 13.85 5.17
CA CYS A 311 -16.81 13.17 5.22
C CYS A 311 -17.91 14.05 4.64
N MET A 312 -17.92 15.34 4.99
CA MET A 312 -19.03 16.24 4.69
C MET A 312 -19.05 16.74 3.24
N ASP A 313 -17.96 16.55 2.51
CA ASP A 313 -17.89 16.87 1.09
C ASP A 313 -18.37 15.71 0.20
N CYS A 314 -18.63 14.54 0.79
CA CYS A 314 -19.20 13.36 0.11
C CYS A 314 -20.54 12.90 0.71
N HIS A 315 -20.83 13.24 1.97
CA HIS A 315 -22.04 12.83 2.67
C HIS A 315 -22.83 14.04 3.18
N SER A 316 -24.16 13.97 3.15
CA SER A 316 -25.00 14.93 3.86
C SER A 316 -24.83 14.78 5.37
N LYS A 317 -25.08 15.85 6.13
CA LYS A 317 -25.11 15.74 7.60
C LYS A 317 -26.19 14.71 7.96
N ARG A 318 -25.78 13.66 8.68
CA ARG A 318 -26.71 12.74 9.32
C ARG A 318 -27.42 13.42 10.48
#